data_AF-A0A3B0S9S1-F1
#
_entry.id   AF-A0A3B0S9S1-F1
#
_cell.length_a   1.000
_cell.length_b   1.000
_cell.length_c   1.000
_cell.angle_alpha   90.00
_cell.angle_beta   90.00
_cell.angle_gamma   90.00
#
_symmetry.space_group_name_H-M   'P 1'
#
loop_
_entity.id
_entity.type
_entity.pdbx_description
1 polymer ?
#
loop_
_entity_poly.entity_id
_entity_poly.type
_entity_poly.pdbx_seq_one_letter_code
_entity_poly.pdbx_strand_id
1 'polypeptide(L)'
;ATTTTKAPSQTTTPKWSPNWPADAGGIRNVEQWRSLVGKYWAADRVDCVLGIIKKESRGDPRAYNSATGASGLMQHLSKYWKNRAASAGFRDSDGLYATPYNAEANIAAGAYIAGSGDNWYTPWGYLAAYGSCPGS
;
A
#
# COMPACT_ATOMS: atom_id res chain seq x y z
N ALA A 1 -27.27 -33.68 -27.20
CA ALA A 1 -26.95 -32.54 -26.33
C ALA A 1 -25.60 -32.79 -25.71
N THR A 2 -24.58 -31.98 -26.02
CA THR A 2 -23.22 -32.15 -25.50
C THR A 2 -22.96 -31.04 -24.48
N THR A 3 -22.96 -31.41 -23.21
CA THR A 3 -22.72 -30.49 -22.09
C THR A 3 -21.22 -30.20 -22.00
N THR A 4 -20.80 -28.99 -22.34
CA THR A 4 -19.44 -28.51 -22.08
C THR A 4 -19.41 -27.84 -20.72
N THR A 5 -18.90 -28.54 -19.71
CA THR A 5 -18.63 -27.97 -18.39
C THR A 5 -17.32 -27.18 -18.46
N LYS A 6 -17.41 -25.85 -18.37
CA LYS A 6 -16.26 -24.95 -18.22
C LYS A 6 -15.56 -25.25 -16.88
N ALA A 7 -14.29 -25.65 -16.94
CA ALA A 7 -13.48 -25.88 -15.74
C ALA A 7 -13.39 -24.58 -14.89
N PRO A 8 -13.46 -24.67 -13.56
CA PRO A 8 -13.28 -23.51 -12.69
C PRO A 8 -11.85 -22.97 -12.82
N SER A 9 -11.71 -21.68 -13.12
CA SER A 9 -10.44 -20.98 -13.13
C SER A 9 -9.81 -21.02 -11.73
N GLN A 10 -8.64 -21.64 -11.62
CA GLN A 10 -7.82 -21.61 -10.41
C GLN A 10 -7.27 -20.19 -10.23
N THR A 11 -7.89 -19.41 -9.35
CA THR A 11 -7.32 -18.15 -8.85
C THR A 11 -6.11 -18.51 -7.98
N THR A 12 -4.91 -18.45 -8.56
CA THR A 12 -3.66 -18.57 -7.81
C THR A 12 -3.51 -17.35 -6.91
N THR A 13 -3.84 -17.48 -5.63
CA THR A 13 -3.48 -16.46 -4.64
C THR A 13 -1.97 -16.21 -4.74
N PRO A 14 -1.53 -14.96 -4.95
CA PRO A 14 -0.10 -14.68 -5.04
C PRO A 14 0.58 -15.14 -3.76
N LYS A 15 1.62 -15.98 -3.92
CA LYS A 15 2.48 -16.40 -2.82
C LYS A 15 3.31 -15.18 -2.38
N TRP A 16 3.07 -14.69 -1.17
CA TRP A 16 3.84 -13.62 -0.54
C TRP A 16 4.96 -14.19 0.33
N SER A 17 5.96 -13.36 0.62
CA SER A 17 7.06 -13.72 1.52
C SER A 17 6.53 -13.88 2.96
N PRO A 18 6.95 -14.92 3.70
CA PRO A 18 6.64 -15.05 5.11
C PRO A 18 7.40 -14.05 5.99
N ASN A 19 8.47 -13.41 5.48
CA ASN A 19 9.29 -12.46 6.23
C ASN A 19 8.55 -11.13 6.50
N TRP A 20 7.56 -10.80 5.67
CA TRP A 20 6.74 -9.60 5.80
C TRP A 20 5.26 -9.99 5.66
N PRO A 21 4.69 -10.60 6.71
CA PRO A 21 3.29 -11.02 6.71
C PRO A 21 2.36 -9.82 6.76
N ALA A 22 1.07 -10.07 6.48
CA ALA A 22 0.05 -9.05 6.59
C ALA A 22 -0.19 -8.67 8.05
N ASP A 23 -0.25 -7.38 8.34
CA ASP A 23 -0.69 -6.87 9.63
C ASP A 23 -2.16 -7.24 9.90
N ALA A 24 -2.55 -7.24 11.17
CA ALA A 24 -3.95 -7.45 11.56
C ALA A 24 -4.83 -6.29 11.08
N GLY A 25 -5.92 -6.61 10.38
CA GLY A 25 -6.85 -5.61 9.85
C GLY A 25 -7.68 -4.92 10.92
N GLY A 26 -8.47 -3.95 10.48
CA GLY A 26 -9.36 -3.14 11.30
C GLY A 26 -8.97 -1.67 11.28
N ILE A 27 -9.99 -0.80 11.26
CA ILE A 27 -9.84 0.65 11.35
C ILE A 27 -9.21 1.01 12.69
N ARG A 28 -8.22 1.90 12.64
CA ARG A 28 -7.40 2.28 13.79
C ARG A 28 -7.05 3.76 13.71
N ASN A 29 -6.70 4.35 14.84
CA ASN A 29 -6.16 5.71 14.86
C ASN A 29 -4.86 5.74 14.03
N VAL A 30 -4.79 6.67 13.07
CA VAL A 30 -3.63 6.79 12.16
C VAL A 30 -2.34 7.13 12.89
N GLU A 31 -2.42 7.77 14.06
CA GLU A 31 -1.25 8.14 14.86
C GLU A 31 -0.38 6.97 15.29
N GLN A 32 -0.94 5.75 15.38
CA GLN A 32 -0.13 4.55 15.64
C GLN A 32 0.96 4.34 14.57
N TRP A 33 0.75 4.85 13.35
CA TRP A 33 1.65 4.70 12.22
C TRP A 33 2.71 5.79 12.18
N ARG A 34 2.64 6.84 13.03
CA ARG A 34 3.55 7.99 12.98
C ARG A 34 5.02 7.60 13.03
N SER A 35 5.38 6.74 13.98
CA SER A 35 6.77 6.27 14.12
C SER A 35 7.25 5.53 12.88
N LEU A 36 6.39 4.70 12.30
CA LEU A 36 6.70 3.94 11.09
C LEU A 36 6.78 4.85 9.84
N VAL A 37 5.91 5.86 9.75
CA VAL A 37 5.99 6.90 8.72
C VAL A 37 7.32 7.65 8.84
N GLY A 38 7.69 8.09 10.04
CA GLY A 38 8.95 8.80 10.31
C GLY A 38 10.22 7.98 10.03
N LYS A 39 10.11 6.65 9.95
CA LYS A 39 11.21 5.78 9.52
C LYS A 39 11.53 5.91 8.03
N TYR A 40 10.54 6.20 7.19
CA TYR A 40 10.66 6.18 5.73
C TYR A 40 10.45 7.53 5.05
N TRP A 41 9.78 8.47 5.73
CA TRP A 41 9.42 9.77 5.20
C TRP A 41 10.17 10.88 5.93
N ALA A 42 10.44 11.98 5.22
CA ALA A 42 11.01 13.18 5.81
C ALA A 42 10.10 13.74 6.93
N ALA A 43 10.71 14.30 7.97
CA ALA A 43 10.00 14.73 9.18
C ALA A 43 8.89 15.76 8.90
N ASP A 44 9.12 16.65 7.95
CA ASP A 44 8.18 17.68 7.49
C ASP A 44 6.98 17.12 6.68
N ARG A 45 6.99 15.83 6.34
CA ARG A 45 5.93 15.15 5.57
C ARG A 45 5.07 14.22 6.42
N VAL A 46 5.48 13.93 7.65
CA VAL A 46 4.85 12.89 8.49
C VAL A 46 3.35 13.14 8.66
N ASP A 47 2.95 14.36 9.06
CA ASP A 47 1.53 14.68 9.26
C ASP A 47 0.71 14.54 7.98
N CYS A 48 1.28 14.96 6.85
CA CYS A 48 0.64 14.87 5.54
C CYS A 48 0.44 13.41 5.12
N VAL A 49 1.42 12.56 5.39
CA VAL A 49 1.35 11.11 5.10
C VAL A 49 0.34 10.43 6.01
N LEU A 50 0.22 10.84 7.27
CA LEU A 50 -0.85 10.35 8.15
C LEU A 50 -2.23 10.76 7.62
N GLY A 51 -2.38 11.97 7.08
CA GLY A 51 -3.60 12.41 6.41
C GLY A 51 -3.91 11.59 5.13
N ILE A 52 -2.89 11.19 4.35
CA ILE A 52 -3.04 10.23 3.25
C ILE A 52 -3.58 8.89 3.79
N ILE A 53 -2.93 8.30 4.79
CA ILE A 53 -3.34 7.02 5.37
C ILE A 53 -4.79 7.08 5.88
N LYS A 54 -5.16 8.18 6.55
CA LYS A 54 -6.53 8.41 7.03
C LYS A 54 -7.55 8.39 5.91
N LYS A 55 -7.24 9.06 4.80
CA LYS A 55 -8.15 9.18 3.66
C LYS A 55 -8.23 7.91 2.84
N GLU A 56 -7.11 7.26 2.60
CA GLU A 56 -7.00 6.07 1.75
C GLU A 56 -7.51 4.80 2.44
N SER A 57 -7.32 4.66 3.75
CA SER A 57 -7.63 3.40 4.46
C SER A 57 -8.31 3.56 5.81
N ARG A 58 -8.45 4.79 6.33
CA ARG A 58 -8.85 5.04 7.73
C ARG A 58 -7.91 4.37 8.73
N GLY A 59 -6.65 4.18 8.35
CA GLY A 59 -5.63 3.51 9.17
C GLY A 59 -5.72 1.98 9.18
N ASP A 60 -6.57 1.36 8.35
CA ASP A 60 -6.69 -0.10 8.25
C ASP A 60 -5.63 -0.69 7.29
N PRO A 61 -4.68 -1.51 7.77
CA PRO A 61 -3.65 -2.10 6.92
C PRO A 61 -4.22 -3.16 5.96
N ARG A 62 -5.45 -3.64 6.16
CA ARG A 62 -6.16 -4.57 5.25
C ARG A 62 -7.19 -3.89 4.35
N ALA A 63 -7.20 -2.56 4.29
CA ALA A 63 -8.08 -1.84 3.37
C ALA A 63 -7.90 -2.32 1.92
N TYR A 64 -9.00 -2.67 1.27
CA TYR A 64 -9.03 -3.11 -0.13
C TYR A 64 -10.15 -2.42 -0.89
N ASN A 65 -9.81 -1.80 -2.01
CA ASN A 65 -10.78 -1.21 -2.92
C ASN A 65 -10.99 -2.15 -4.12
N SER A 66 -12.17 -2.79 -4.18
CA SER A 66 -12.51 -3.73 -5.25
C SER A 66 -12.68 -3.09 -6.62
N ALA A 67 -13.01 -1.80 -6.69
CA ALA A 67 -13.19 -1.09 -7.95
C ALA A 67 -11.86 -0.80 -8.67
N THR A 68 -10.80 -0.53 -7.91
CA THR A 68 -9.47 -0.17 -8.46
C THR A 68 -8.42 -1.26 -8.26
N GLY A 69 -8.66 -2.21 -7.35
CA GLY A 69 -7.66 -3.18 -6.90
C GLY A 69 -6.58 -2.56 -6.01
N ALA A 70 -6.84 -1.41 -5.40
CA ALA A 70 -5.93 -0.75 -4.46
C ALA A 70 -5.95 -1.43 -3.08
N SER A 71 -4.80 -1.48 -2.41
CA SER A 71 -4.61 -2.26 -1.19
C SER A 71 -3.73 -1.57 -0.14
N GLY A 72 -4.05 -1.81 1.12
CA GLY A 72 -3.29 -1.39 2.30
C GLY A 72 -3.44 0.09 2.64
N LEU A 73 -2.59 0.55 3.57
CA LEU A 73 -2.67 1.86 4.21
C LEU A 73 -2.71 3.03 3.23
N MET A 74 -1.88 2.97 2.18
CA MET A 74 -1.72 4.01 1.17
C MET A 74 -2.35 3.65 -0.19
N GLN A 75 -3.23 2.62 -0.23
CA GLN A 75 -4.01 2.22 -1.41
C GLN A 75 -3.15 2.02 -2.68
N HIS A 76 -2.14 1.15 -2.57
CA HIS A 76 -1.31 0.79 -3.72
C HIS A 76 -2.08 -0.11 -4.69
N LEU A 77 -2.09 0.25 -5.98
CA LEU A 77 -2.69 -0.58 -7.03
C LEU A 77 -1.94 -1.92 -7.17
N SER A 78 -2.68 -3.02 -7.11
CA SER A 78 -2.14 -4.39 -7.18
C SER A 78 -1.20 -4.63 -8.37
N LYS A 79 -1.51 -4.07 -9.56
CA LYS A 79 -0.69 -4.23 -10.76
C LYS A 79 0.74 -3.68 -10.65
N TYR A 80 0.99 -2.74 -9.74
CA TYR A 80 2.32 -2.14 -9.53
C TYR A 80 3.00 -2.67 -8.26
N TRP A 81 2.30 -3.43 -7.43
CA TRP A 81 2.75 -3.73 -6.07
C TRP A 81 4.11 -4.41 -6.02
N LYS A 82 4.33 -5.49 -6.77
CA LYS A 82 5.59 -6.25 -6.74
C LYS A 82 6.81 -5.36 -7.04
N ASN A 83 6.71 -4.49 -8.05
CA ASN A 83 7.79 -3.58 -8.40
C ASN A 83 8.02 -2.54 -7.28
N ARG A 84 6.96 -1.95 -6.74
CA ARG A 84 7.05 -0.98 -5.64
C ARG A 84 7.65 -1.59 -4.37
N ALA A 85 7.20 -2.79 -3.99
CA ALA A 85 7.71 -3.53 -2.83
C ALA A 85 9.20 -3.84 -3.00
N ALA A 86 9.62 -4.37 -4.16
CA ALA A 86 11.03 -4.64 -4.42
C ALA A 86 11.88 -3.38 -4.41
N SER A 87 11.41 -2.30 -5.02
CA SER A 87 12.14 -1.03 -5.06
C SER A 87 12.29 -0.39 -3.66
N ALA A 88 11.34 -0.67 -2.76
CA ALA A 88 11.41 -0.27 -1.36
C ALA A 88 12.21 -1.26 -0.47
N GLY A 89 12.81 -2.31 -1.05
CA GLY A 89 13.63 -3.29 -0.31
C GLY A 89 12.86 -4.50 0.26
N PHE A 90 11.59 -4.68 -0.10
CA PHE A 90 10.73 -5.76 0.40
C PHE A 90 10.59 -6.91 -0.59
N ARG A 91 11.74 -7.39 -1.07
CA ARG A 91 11.89 -8.64 -1.84
C ARG A 91 12.94 -9.50 -1.16
N ASP A 92 12.60 -10.74 -0.86
CA ASP A 92 13.51 -11.67 -0.20
C ASP A 92 14.43 -12.39 -1.21
N SER A 93 15.34 -13.22 -0.69
CA SER A 93 16.30 -14.00 -1.49
C SER A 93 15.64 -15.03 -2.42
N ASP A 94 14.44 -15.48 -2.09
CA ASP A 94 13.66 -16.42 -2.90
C ASP A 94 12.85 -15.71 -4.00
N GLY A 95 12.95 -14.38 -4.06
CA GLY A 95 12.24 -13.55 -5.01
C GLY A 95 10.76 -13.36 -4.67
N LEU A 96 10.34 -13.68 -3.45
CA LEU A 96 9.01 -13.35 -2.94
C LEU A 96 9.00 -11.91 -2.41
N TYR A 97 7.81 -11.31 -2.40
CA TYR A 97 7.61 -9.92 -2.04
C TYR A 97 6.80 -9.84 -0.75
N ALA A 98 6.93 -8.75 0.00
CA ALA A 98 5.94 -8.44 1.03
C ALA A 98 4.53 -8.39 0.44
N THR A 99 3.53 -8.75 1.25
CA THR A 99 2.13 -8.50 0.92
C THR A 99 1.80 -7.01 0.98
N PRO A 100 0.89 -6.47 0.14
CA PRO A 100 0.47 -5.06 0.24
C PRO A 100 -0.19 -4.70 1.57
N TYR A 101 -0.57 -5.71 2.36
CA TYR A 101 -1.17 -5.57 3.69
C TYR A 101 -0.14 -5.58 4.83
N ASN A 102 1.16 -5.61 4.53
CA ASN A 102 2.21 -5.35 5.50
C ASN A 102 2.39 -3.82 5.60
N ALA A 103 2.17 -3.25 6.77
CA ALA A 103 2.12 -1.81 7.00
C ALA A 103 3.46 -1.13 6.67
N GLU A 104 4.56 -1.75 7.08
CA GLU A 104 5.91 -1.25 6.85
C GLU A 104 6.24 -1.21 5.35
N ALA A 105 6.05 -2.33 4.65
CA ALA A 105 6.27 -2.39 3.22
C ALA A 105 5.38 -1.41 2.44
N ASN A 106 4.12 -1.25 2.86
CA ASN A 106 3.17 -0.34 2.22
C ASN A 106 3.61 1.12 2.37
N ILE A 107 3.99 1.54 3.58
CA ILE A 107 4.46 2.90 3.87
C ILE A 107 5.79 3.19 3.16
N ALA A 108 6.73 2.24 3.17
CA ALA A 108 8.02 2.39 2.51
C ALA A 108 7.88 2.45 0.98
N ALA A 109 7.00 1.61 0.40
CA ALA A 109 6.65 1.68 -1.02
C ALA A 109 6.03 3.04 -1.39
N GLY A 110 5.24 3.64 -0.50
CA GLY A 110 4.73 4.99 -0.65
C GLY A 110 5.85 6.03 -0.72
N ALA A 111 6.84 5.94 0.17
CA ALA A 111 7.99 6.85 0.19
C ALA A 111 8.82 6.75 -1.10
N TYR A 112 9.04 5.52 -1.57
CA TYR A 112 9.76 5.27 -2.83
C TYR A 112 9.07 5.96 -4.03
N ILE A 113 7.76 5.76 -4.20
CA ILE A 113 7.05 6.37 -5.35
C ILE A 113 6.95 7.89 -5.24
N ALA A 114 6.86 8.43 -4.02
CA ALA A 114 6.89 9.86 -3.77
C ALA A 114 8.25 10.47 -4.13
N GLY A 115 9.35 9.79 -3.81
CA GLY A 115 10.69 10.23 -4.20
C GLY A 115 10.99 10.12 -5.69
N SER A 116 10.19 9.36 -6.44
CA SER A 116 10.34 9.15 -7.88
C SER A 116 9.50 10.08 -8.75
N GLY A 117 8.63 10.90 -8.13
CA GLY A 117 7.75 11.83 -8.84
C GLY A 117 8.30 13.26 -8.86
N ASP A 118 7.76 14.10 -9.76
CA ASP A 118 8.13 15.53 -9.86
C ASP A 118 7.86 16.29 -8.56
N ASN A 119 6.83 15.89 -7.82
CA ASN A 119 6.52 16.32 -6.47
C ASN A 119 6.14 15.11 -5.62
N TRP A 120 6.43 15.16 -4.32
CA TRP A 120 6.25 14.01 -3.43
C TRP A 120 4.79 13.56 -3.28
N TYR A 121 3.83 14.46 -3.46
CA TYR A 121 2.39 14.18 -3.35
C TYR A 121 1.77 13.78 -4.70
N THR A 122 2.50 13.86 -5.81
CA THR A 122 1.99 13.53 -7.16
C THR A 122 1.27 12.16 -7.24
N PRO A 123 1.73 11.09 -6.55
CA PRO A 123 1.01 9.82 -6.57
C PRO A 123 -0.42 9.88 -6.03
N TRP A 124 -0.73 10.91 -5.23
CA TRP A 124 -2.05 11.20 -4.67
C TRP A 124 -2.68 12.48 -5.25
N GLY A 125 -2.06 13.15 -6.23
CA GLY A 125 -2.48 14.47 -6.73
C GLY A 125 -3.87 14.55 -7.38
N TYR A 126 -4.61 13.45 -7.51
CA TYR A 126 -5.97 13.40 -8.06
C TYR A 126 -7.06 13.89 -7.09
N LEU A 127 -6.74 14.20 -5.84
CA LEU A 127 -7.67 14.90 -4.93
C LEU A 127 -7.11 16.29 -4.66
N ALA A 128 -7.93 17.33 -4.87
CA ALA A 128 -7.56 18.73 -4.62
C ALA A 128 -7.02 18.96 -3.20
N ALA A 129 -7.43 18.13 -2.23
CA ALA A 129 -6.95 18.10 -0.86
C ALA A 129 -5.52 17.56 -0.67
N TYR A 130 -4.84 17.09 -1.71
CA TYR A 130 -3.44 16.64 -1.69
C TYR A 130 -2.48 17.62 -2.39
N GLY A 131 -2.99 18.68 -3.03
CA GLY A 131 -2.18 19.85 -3.44
C GLY A 131 -1.70 20.71 -2.25
N SER A 132 -2.21 20.40 -1.07
CA SER A 132 -1.77 20.82 0.26
C SER A 132 -1.85 19.60 1.17
N CYS A 133 -1.07 19.52 2.24
CA CYS A 133 -1.15 18.40 3.17
C CYS A 133 -2.60 18.18 3.69
N PRO A 134 -3.21 17.00 3.49
CA PRO A 134 -4.48 16.69 4.12
C PRO A 134 -4.27 16.65 5.64
N GLY A 135 -5.17 17.24 6.41
CA GLY A 135 -5.09 17.17 7.87
C GLY A 135 -5.10 15.72 8.37
N SER A 136 -4.16 15.40 9.28
CA SER A 136 -4.06 14.11 9.96
C SER A 136 -5.26 13.80 10.85
#